data_AF-D2SC61-F1
#
_entry.id   AF-D2SC61-F1
#
_cell.length_a   1.000
_cell.length_b   1.000
_cell.length_c   1.000
_cell.angle_alpha   90.00
_cell.angle_beta   90.00
_cell.angle_gamma   90.00
#
_symmetry.space_group_name_H-M   'P 1'
#
loop_
_entity.id
_entity.type
_entity.pdbx_description
1 polymer ?
#
loop_
_entity_poly.entity_id
_entity_poly.type
_entity_poly.pdbx_seq_one_letter_code
_entity_poly.pdbx_strand_id
1 'polypeptide(L)'
;MNNGGALAFWSAAADGGSGSAPWWLGIVTAVLAGGFALLGVRLNQRHAAEQRRLDRHEDRRVEQREALAEVLATGREYKASLDAVILRAMVAVDAVAFGNSPAVDGHGPLDRAHSRALLTARLVLRDPPVLAYVTRMSELMEEIPKQLPPILNSAKANGKRADVEAAGPALQRAAGYGKALDMLERITRERVVDDPQEARRRWRQRVRLPRRRQPTAPEVDAST
;
A
#
# COMPACT_ATOMS: atom_id res chain seq x y z
N MET A 1 -27.51 -19.14 -43.25
CA MET A 1 -28.92 -18.89 -43.61
C MET A 1 -29.73 -20.12 -43.24
N ASN A 2 -30.42 -20.08 -42.09
CA ASN A 2 -31.73 -20.68 -41.90
C ASN A 2 -32.26 -20.26 -40.51
N ASN A 3 -33.53 -19.85 -40.51
CA ASN A 3 -34.27 -19.26 -39.41
C ASN A 3 -34.78 -20.30 -38.41
N GLY A 4 -35.12 -19.82 -37.21
CA GLY A 4 -36.31 -20.27 -36.51
C GLY A 4 -36.05 -20.96 -35.17
N GLY A 5 -36.31 -20.25 -34.07
CA GLY A 5 -36.40 -20.88 -32.76
C GLY A 5 -36.86 -19.90 -31.69
N ALA A 6 -38.07 -20.14 -31.17
CA ALA A 6 -38.69 -19.56 -29.98
C ALA A 6 -39.36 -18.19 -30.22
N LEU A 7 -40.64 -17.93 -29.89
CA LEU A 7 -41.50 -18.51 -28.86
C LEU A 7 -42.97 -18.37 -29.30
N ALA A 8 -43.71 -19.49 -29.24
CA ALA A 8 -45.16 -19.45 -29.11
C ALA A 8 -45.47 -19.67 -27.62
N PHE A 9 -46.03 -18.66 -26.95
CA PHE A 9 -46.96 -18.88 -25.84
C PHE A 9 -47.68 -17.57 -25.48
N TRP A 10 -49.02 -17.64 -25.49
CA TRP A 10 -50.03 -16.62 -25.12
C TRP A 10 -50.38 -15.55 -26.17
N SER A 11 -51.18 -15.96 -27.16
CA SER A 11 -52.27 -15.12 -27.68
C SER A 11 -53.54 -15.49 -26.91
N ALA A 12 -53.87 -14.69 -25.91
CA ALA A 12 -55.21 -14.62 -25.35
C ALA A 12 -55.47 -13.17 -24.92
N ALA A 13 -56.60 -12.66 -25.38
CA ALA A 13 -57.17 -11.32 -25.18
C ALA A 13 -56.67 -10.22 -26.13
N ALA A 14 -57.42 -9.98 -27.21
CA ALA A 14 -58.15 -8.72 -27.39
C ALA A 14 -58.90 -8.70 -28.74
N ASP A 15 -59.90 -9.56 -28.88
CA ASP A 15 -61.05 -9.24 -29.72
C ASP A 15 -62.19 -8.82 -28.78
N GLY A 16 -62.61 -7.57 -28.89
CA GLY A 16 -63.78 -7.05 -28.18
C GLY A 16 -63.53 -5.79 -27.38
N GLY A 17 -63.91 -4.65 -27.96
CA GLY A 17 -64.16 -3.42 -27.22
C GLY A 17 -63.39 -2.22 -27.74
N SER A 18 -64.04 -1.42 -28.59
CA SER A 18 -63.75 -0.02 -28.82
C SER A 18 -64.00 0.80 -27.54
N GLY A 19 -63.26 0.51 -26.47
CA GLY A 19 -63.09 1.40 -25.34
C GLY A 19 -61.77 2.10 -25.58
N SER A 20 -61.81 3.32 -26.14
CA SER A 20 -60.64 4.17 -26.23
C SER A 20 -60.04 4.28 -24.83
N ALA A 21 -58.97 3.53 -24.56
CA ALA A 21 -58.20 3.69 -23.33
C ALA A 21 -57.89 5.19 -23.27
N PRO A 22 -58.34 5.90 -22.22
CA PRO A 22 -58.24 7.34 -22.21
C PRO A 22 -56.79 7.76 -22.49
N TRP A 23 -56.59 8.64 -23.46
CA TRP A 23 -55.26 9.13 -23.85
C TRP A 23 -54.44 9.67 -22.66
N TRP A 24 -55.12 10.08 -21.57
CA TRP A 24 -54.50 10.47 -20.31
C TRP A 24 -53.84 9.31 -19.54
N LEU A 25 -54.28 8.06 -19.68
CA LEU A 25 -53.63 6.90 -19.05
C LEU A 25 -52.22 6.69 -19.61
N GLY A 26 -52.03 6.82 -20.93
CA GLY A 26 -50.71 6.75 -21.55
C GLY A 26 -49.76 7.84 -21.04
N ILE A 27 -50.29 9.04 -20.78
CA ILE A 27 -49.54 10.15 -20.19
C ILE A 27 -49.14 9.83 -18.75
N VAL A 28 -50.05 9.30 -17.93
CA VAL A 28 -49.76 8.92 -16.54
C VAL A 28 -48.71 7.82 -16.47
N THR A 29 -48.80 6.79 -17.32
CA THR A 29 -47.79 5.72 -17.37
C THR A 29 -46.44 6.24 -17.85
N ALA A 30 -46.40 7.14 -18.82
CA ALA A 30 -45.16 7.76 -19.30
C ALA A 30 -44.50 8.67 -18.24
N VAL A 31 -45.30 9.42 -17.47
CA VAL A 31 -44.81 10.26 -16.36
C VAL A 31 -44.29 9.40 -15.20
N LEU A 32 -44.99 8.31 -14.86
CA LEU A 32 -44.52 7.37 -13.84
C LEU A 32 -43.23 6.67 -14.28
N ALA A 33 -43.17 6.15 -15.50
CA ALA A 33 -41.96 5.52 -16.05
C ALA A 33 -40.77 6.50 -16.14
N GLY A 34 -41.02 7.74 -16.59
CA GLY A 34 -40.02 8.81 -16.62
C GLY A 34 -39.54 9.22 -15.23
N GLY A 35 -40.45 9.26 -14.25
CA GLY A 35 -40.14 9.54 -12.84
C GLY A 35 -39.27 8.47 -12.20
N PHE A 36 -39.57 7.18 -12.41
CA PHE A 36 -38.75 6.06 -11.92
C PHE A 36 -37.37 6.01 -12.59
N ALA A 37 -37.29 6.31 -13.89
CA ALA A 37 -36.01 6.40 -14.60
C ALA A 37 -35.12 7.53 -14.03
N LEU A 38 -35.68 8.71 -13.77
CA LEU A 38 -34.94 9.83 -13.15
C LEU A 38 -34.51 9.53 -11.70
N LEU A 39 -35.36 8.85 -10.92
CA LEU A 39 -35.04 8.44 -9.55
C LEU A 39 -33.93 7.39 -9.53
N GLY A 40 -33.98 6.42 -10.44
CA GLY A 40 -32.94 5.41 -10.64
C GLY A 40 -31.60 6.04 -11.03
N VAL A 41 -31.57 6.96 -11.99
CA VAL A 41 -30.34 7.66 -12.40
C VAL A 41 -29.76 8.48 -11.24
N ARG A 42 -30.58 9.18 -10.45
CA ARG A 42 -30.10 9.98 -9.31
C ARG A 42 -29.53 9.12 -8.18
N LEU A 43 -30.15 7.97 -7.90
CA LEU A 43 -29.62 6.99 -6.94
C LEU A 43 -28.33 6.35 -7.43
N ASN A 44 -28.27 6.00 -8.71
CA ASN A 44 -27.08 5.39 -9.31
C ASN A 44 -25.90 6.38 -9.39
N GLN A 45 -26.17 7.67 -9.65
CA GLN A 45 -25.16 8.74 -9.59
C GLN A 45 -24.65 8.97 -8.16
N ARG A 46 -25.53 8.88 -7.15
CA ARG A 46 -25.11 8.96 -5.73
C ARG A 46 -24.23 7.77 -5.34
N HIS A 47 -24.61 6.55 -5.71
CA HIS A 47 -23.79 5.36 -5.45
C HIS A 47 -22.47 5.37 -6.21
N ALA A 48 -22.44 5.80 -7.48
CA ALA A 48 -21.20 5.95 -8.23
C ALA A 48 -20.28 7.03 -7.61
N ALA A 49 -20.84 8.11 -7.07
CA ALA A 49 -20.06 9.13 -6.37
C ALA A 49 -19.50 8.63 -5.03
N GLU A 50 -20.26 7.81 -4.29
CA GLU A 50 -19.82 7.15 -3.06
C GLU A 50 -18.74 6.10 -3.33
N GLN A 51 -18.90 5.29 -4.39
CA GLN A 51 -17.89 4.32 -4.84
C GLN A 51 -16.60 5.02 -5.25
N ARG A 52 -16.66 6.06 -6.10
CA ARG A 52 -15.47 6.84 -6.48
C ARG A 52 -14.74 7.48 -5.30
N ARG A 53 -15.45 7.79 -4.20
CA ARG A 53 -14.80 8.29 -2.98
C ARG A 53 -14.08 7.17 -2.25
N LEU A 54 -14.70 6.00 -2.13
CA LEU A 54 -14.07 4.82 -1.53
C LEU A 54 -12.85 4.36 -2.33
N ASP A 55 -12.96 4.31 -3.66
CA ASP A 55 -11.87 3.92 -4.56
C ASP A 55 -10.67 4.86 -4.39
N ARG A 56 -10.89 6.18 -4.37
CA ARG A 56 -9.81 7.16 -4.11
C ARG A 56 -9.14 7.01 -2.75
N HIS A 57 -9.85 6.52 -1.74
CA HIS A 57 -9.26 6.28 -0.42
C HIS A 57 -8.44 4.99 -0.42
N GLU A 58 -8.86 3.97 -1.17
CA GLU A 58 -8.11 2.73 -1.34
C GLU A 58 -6.85 2.96 -2.17
N ASP A 59 -6.96 3.66 -3.31
CA ASP A 59 -5.83 3.99 -4.18
C ASP A 59 -4.72 4.71 -3.41
N ARG A 60 -5.09 5.71 -2.59
CA ARG A 60 -4.14 6.44 -1.74
C ARG A 60 -3.48 5.56 -0.67
N ARG A 61 -4.20 4.56 -0.16
CA ARG A 61 -3.64 3.62 0.82
C ARG A 61 -2.66 2.67 0.18
N VAL A 62 -2.99 2.17 -1.02
CA VAL A 62 -2.07 1.35 -1.82
C VAL A 62 -0.81 2.14 -2.15
N GLU A 63 -0.95 3.38 -2.63
CA GLU A 63 0.18 4.26 -2.93
C GLU A 63 1.10 4.49 -1.71
N GLN A 64 0.51 4.72 -0.52
CA GLN A 64 1.28 4.84 0.73
C GLN A 64 2.02 3.55 1.10
N ARG A 65 1.37 2.40 0.92
CA ARG A 65 1.96 1.07 1.20
C ARG A 65 3.12 0.77 0.27
N GLU A 66 2.94 1.02 -1.02
CA GLU A 66 3.95 0.82 -2.05
C GLU A 66 5.17 1.70 -1.79
N ALA A 67 4.95 3.00 -1.51
CA ALA A 67 6.04 3.91 -1.20
C ALA A 67 6.84 3.47 0.05
N LEU A 68 6.15 2.99 1.10
CA LEU A 68 6.83 2.47 2.30
C LEU A 68 7.57 1.17 2.05
N ALA A 69 6.98 0.26 1.26
CA ALA A 69 7.63 -0.98 0.87
C ALA A 69 8.92 -0.70 0.07
N GLU A 70 8.87 0.27 -0.85
CA GLU A 70 10.04 0.67 -1.64
C GLU A 70 11.13 1.29 -0.77
N VAL A 71 10.78 2.18 0.17
CA VAL A 71 11.73 2.75 1.15
C VAL A 71 12.40 1.65 1.99
N LEU A 72 11.63 0.68 2.47
CA LEU A 72 12.18 -0.41 3.29
C LEU A 72 13.07 -1.35 2.47
N ALA A 73 12.66 -1.71 1.26
CA ALA A 73 13.46 -2.57 0.38
C ALA A 73 14.80 -1.90 0.01
N THR A 74 14.74 -0.70 -0.56
CA THR A 74 15.94 0.06 -0.97
C THR A 74 16.80 0.49 0.21
N GLY A 75 16.20 0.78 1.36
CA GLY A 75 16.91 1.24 2.56
C GLY A 75 17.79 0.16 3.18
N ARG A 76 17.38 -1.11 3.14
CA ARG A 76 18.21 -2.23 3.63
C ARG A 76 19.46 -2.43 2.78
N GLU A 77 19.31 -2.37 1.46
CA GLU A 77 20.42 -2.47 0.51
C GLU A 77 21.37 -1.27 0.64
N TYR A 78 20.81 -0.06 0.69
CA TYR A 78 21.56 1.16 0.95
C TYR A 78 22.36 1.07 2.26
N LYS A 79 21.73 0.62 3.36
CA LYS A 79 22.41 0.45 4.66
C LYS A 79 23.57 -0.52 4.58
N ALA A 80 23.37 -1.69 3.95
CA ALA A 80 24.43 -2.68 3.81
C ALA A 80 25.61 -2.13 2.98
N SER A 81 25.31 -1.42 1.90
CA SER A 81 26.32 -0.74 1.09
C SER A 81 27.04 0.37 1.85
N LEU A 82 26.31 1.16 2.64
CA LEU A 82 26.86 2.22 3.48
C LEU A 82 27.86 1.68 4.50
N ASP A 83 27.52 0.59 5.20
CA ASP A 83 28.43 -0.07 6.14
C ASP A 83 29.73 -0.49 5.41
N ALA A 84 29.61 -1.06 4.20
CA ALA A 84 30.76 -1.45 3.39
C ALA A 84 31.62 -0.25 2.96
N VAL A 85 31.01 0.88 2.58
CA VAL A 85 31.72 2.12 2.24
C VAL A 85 32.47 2.67 3.46
N ILE A 86 31.85 2.71 4.63
CA ILE A 86 32.51 3.18 5.87
C ILE A 86 33.69 2.27 6.22
N LEU A 87 33.50 0.95 6.20
CA LEU A 87 34.57 -0.01 6.46
C LEU A 87 35.72 0.12 5.46
N ARG A 88 35.40 0.37 4.19
CA ARG A 88 36.41 0.61 3.15
C ARG A 88 37.17 1.91 3.40
N ALA A 89 36.48 2.99 3.79
CA ALA A 89 37.11 4.27 4.13
C ALA A 89 38.09 4.13 5.30
N MET A 90 37.76 3.30 6.29
CA MET A 90 38.61 3.06 7.46
C MET A 90 39.97 2.41 7.12
N VAL A 91 40.10 1.74 5.98
CA VAL A 91 41.34 1.06 5.58
C VAL A 91 41.98 1.66 4.33
N ALA A 92 41.37 2.70 3.75
CA ALA A 92 41.88 3.35 2.55
C ALA A 92 42.84 4.49 2.91
N VAL A 93 44.12 4.28 2.62
CA VAL A 93 45.18 5.28 2.84
C VAL A 93 45.22 6.31 1.69
N ASP A 94 44.68 5.96 0.53
CA ASP A 94 44.58 6.81 -0.66
C ASP A 94 43.11 7.04 -1.04
N ALA A 95 42.75 8.32 -1.22
CA ALA A 95 41.41 8.74 -1.61
C ALA A 95 41.07 8.33 -3.05
N VAL A 96 42.05 8.21 -3.95
CA VAL A 96 41.81 7.75 -5.33
C VAL A 96 41.50 6.25 -5.32
N ALA A 97 42.30 5.44 -4.61
CA ALA A 97 42.03 4.02 -4.41
C ALA A 97 40.72 3.73 -3.62
N PHE A 98 40.27 4.68 -2.80
CA PHE A 98 38.94 4.63 -2.18
C PHE A 98 37.84 4.88 -3.22
N GLY A 99 37.95 5.97 -3.98
CA GLY A 99 36.96 6.35 -4.98
C GLY A 99 36.76 5.30 -6.08
N ASN A 100 37.83 4.63 -6.50
CA ASN A 100 37.80 3.57 -7.52
C ASN A 100 37.50 2.17 -6.93
N SER A 101 37.01 2.08 -5.70
CA SER A 101 36.74 0.78 -5.08
C SER A 101 35.34 0.28 -5.45
N PRO A 102 35.16 -1.05 -5.62
CA PRO A 102 33.85 -1.64 -5.92
C PRO A 102 32.77 -1.28 -4.90
N ALA A 103 33.16 -1.01 -3.65
CA ALA A 103 32.23 -0.59 -2.59
C ALA A 103 31.64 0.80 -2.88
N VAL A 104 32.45 1.74 -3.36
CA VAL A 104 32.00 3.11 -3.70
C VAL A 104 31.24 3.11 -5.03
N ASP A 105 31.74 2.39 -6.03
CA ASP A 105 31.07 2.26 -7.33
C ASP A 105 29.67 1.64 -7.21
N GLY A 106 29.54 0.59 -6.39
CA GLY A 106 28.26 -0.06 -6.12
C GLY A 106 27.30 0.77 -5.26
N HIS A 107 27.81 1.73 -4.49
CA HIS A 107 26.98 2.55 -3.58
C HIS A 107 26.14 3.59 -4.33
N GLY A 108 26.70 4.24 -5.35
CA GLY A 108 26.04 5.35 -6.04
C GLY A 108 24.67 5.02 -6.66
N PRO A 109 24.46 3.85 -7.28
CA PRO A 109 23.13 3.42 -7.73
C PRO A 109 22.13 3.21 -6.59
N LEU A 110 22.58 2.64 -5.47
CA LEU A 110 21.73 2.35 -4.30
C LEU A 110 21.32 3.64 -3.57
N ASP A 111 22.24 4.58 -3.42
CA ASP A 111 21.95 5.92 -2.90
C ASP A 111 20.88 6.63 -3.72
N ARG A 112 21.02 6.67 -5.05
CA ARG A 112 20.03 7.28 -5.96
C ARG A 112 18.67 6.58 -5.93
N ALA A 113 18.64 5.26 -5.83
CA ALA A 113 17.40 4.51 -5.71
C ALA A 113 16.70 4.84 -4.39
N HIS A 114 17.43 4.77 -3.28
CA HIS A 114 16.87 5.01 -1.96
C HIS A 114 16.45 6.47 -1.74
N SER A 115 17.25 7.43 -2.20
CA SER A 115 16.92 8.86 -2.16
C SER A 115 15.60 9.16 -2.86
N ARG A 116 15.37 8.57 -4.04
CA ARG A 116 14.09 8.68 -4.76
C ARG A 116 12.93 8.08 -3.96
N ALA A 117 13.11 6.89 -3.38
CA ALA A 117 12.09 6.26 -2.55
C ALA A 117 11.71 7.14 -1.34
N LEU A 118 12.70 7.73 -0.66
CA LEU A 118 12.46 8.66 0.45
C LEU A 118 11.69 9.92 0.01
N LEU A 119 12.04 10.50 -1.14
CA LEU A 119 11.32 11.65 -1.69
C LEU A 119 9.87 11.31 -2.03
N THR A 120 9.63 10.20 -2.73
CA THR A 120 8.29 9.71 -3.04
C THR A 120 7.48 9.50 -1.76
N ALA A 121 8.06 8.83 -0.76
CA ALA A 121 7.42 8.60 0.52
C ALA A 121 7.03 9.92 1.22
N ARG A 122 7.89 10.94 1.21
CA ARG A 122 7.58 12.26 1.80
C ARG A 122 6.41 12.97 1.13
N LEU A 123 6.16 12.72 -0.16
CA LEU A 123 5.05 13.33 -0.90
C LEU A 123 3.71 12.62 -0.63
N VAL A 124 3.74 11.30 -0.46
CA VAL A 124 2.54 10.47 -0.38
C VAL A 124 2.09 10.23 1.08
N LEU A 125 3.04 10.18 2.02
CA LEU A 125 2.75 9.89 3.42
C LEU A 125 2.11 11.08 4.14
N ARG A 126 1.08 10.77 4.93
CA ARG A 126 0.36 11.76 5.74
C ARG A 126 0.43 11.49 7.24
N ASP A 127 0.82 10.29 7.65
CA ASP A 127 0.91 9.90 9.06
C ASP A 127 2.16 10.55 9.70
N PRO A 128 2.02 11.51 10.64
CA PRO A 128 3.15 12.29 11.15
C PRO A 128 4.27 11.45 11.78
N PRO A 129 3.99 10.40 12.59
CA PRO A 129 5.02 9.51 13.10
C PRO A 129 5.83 8.82 12.01
N VAL A 130 5.18 8.32 10.95
CA VAL A 130 5.87 7.64 9.84
C VAL A 130 6.73 8.64 9.07
N LEU A 131 6.18 9.82 8.79
CA LEU A 131 6.89 10.90 8.10
C LEU A 131 8.12 11.39 8.88
N ALA A 132 8.05 11.40 10.23
CA ALA A 132 9.19 11.76 11.07
C ALA A 132 10.37 10.78 10.91
N TYR A 133 10.11 9.48 10.80
CA TYR A 133 11.16 8.48 10.54
C TYR A 133 11.74 8.62 9.13
N VAL A 134 10.89 8.81 8.12
CA VAL A 134 11.35 9.02 6.73
C VAL A 134 12.22 10.28 6.64
N THR A 135 11.80 11.38 7.26
CA THR A 135 12.58 12.63 7.32
C THR A 135 13.92 12.41 8.02
N ARG A 136 13.91 11.75 9.18
CA ARG A 136 15.14 11.42 9.91
C ARG A 136 16.10 10.55 9.10
N MET A 137 15.58 9.60 8.31
CA MET A 137 16.39 8.80 7.40
C MET A 137 17.05 9.66 6.32
N SER A 138 16.31 10.61 5.72
CA SER A 138 16.88 11.57 4.76
C SER A 138 17.99 12.41 5.39
N GLU A 139 17.78 12.97 6.58
CA GLU A 139 18.79 13.77 7.30
C GLU A 139 20.07 12.97 7.57
N LEU A 140 19.92 11.74 8.07
CA LEU A 140 21.07 10.85 8.30
C LEU A 140 21.81 10.54 7.00
N MET A 141 21.09 10.29 5.90
CA MET A 141 21.66 10.05 4.57
C MET A 141 22.51 11.23 4.09
N GLU A 142 22.07 12.47 4.34
CA GLU A 142 22.82 13.68 3.98
C GLU A 142 24.02 13.94 4.90
N GLU A 143 23.96 13.51 6.17
CA GLU A 143 25.02 13.74 7.14
C GLU A 143 26.18 12.74 7.04
N ILE A 144 25.91 11.49 6.67
CA ILE A 144 26.92 10.42 6.67
C ILE A 144 28.09 10.71 5.70
N PRO A 145 27.88 11.16 4.45
CA PRO A 145 28.97 11.49 3.54
C PRO A 145 29.92 12.55 4.09
N LYS A 146 29.42 13.48 4.92
CA LYS A 146 30.23 14.53 5.58
C LYS A 146 31.21 13.96 6.61
N GLN A 147 31.00 12.72 7.06
CA GLN A 147 31.88 12.02 8.01
C GLN A 147 32.99 11.21 7.33
N LEU A 148 32.94 11.01 6.00
CA LEU A 148 33.96 10.23 5.29
C LEU A 148 35.32 10.94 5.22
N PRO A 149 35.44 12.26 4.97
CA PRO A 149 36.75 12.91 4.86
C PRO A 149 37.62 12.79 6.12
N PRO A 150 37.10 13.00 7.35
CA PRO A 150 37.89 12.76 8.57
C PRO A 150 38.46 11.35 8.69
N ILE A 151 37.68 10.33 8.31
CA ILE A 151 38.11 8.91 8.34
C ILE A 151 39.27 8.69 7.37
N LEU A 152 39.12 9.16 6.13
CA LEU A 152 40.14 9.03 5.09
C LEU A 152 41.43 9.79 5.48
N ASN A 153 41.30 10.99 6.04
CA ASN A 153 42.43 11.79 6.50
C ASN A 153 43.20 11.09 7.64
N SER A 154 42.49 10.50 8.60
CA SER A 154 43.11 9.72 9.68
C SER A 154 43.78 8.45 9.16
N ALA A 155 43.11 7.70 8.26
CA ALA A 155 43.71 6.52 7.63
C ALA A 155 44.99 6.84 6.86
N LYS A 156 45.00 7.97 6.14
CA LYS A 156 46.16 8.48 5.43
C LYS A 156 47.30 8.86 6.39
N ALA A 157 46.99 9.58 7.46
CA ALA A 157 47.98 10.00 8.46
C ALA A 157 48.64 8.80 9.15
N ASN A 158 47.86 7.75 9.44
CA ASN A 158 48.34 6.53 10.09
C ASN A 158 48.99 5.52 9.14
N GLY A 159 48.84 5.70 7.82
CA GLY A 159 49.41 4.82 6.78
C GLY A 159 48.86 3.39 6.75
N LYS A 160 47.84 3.07 7.56
CA LYS A 160 47.26 1.71 7.66
C LYS A 160 45.74 1.74 7.84
N ARG A 161 45.26 2.34 8.93
CA ARG A 161 43.84 2.37 9.30
C ARG A 161 43.48 3.70 9.97
N ALA A 162 42.24 4.12 9.77
CA ALA A 162 41.66 5.24 10.48
C ALA A 162 41.59 4.94 11.98
N ASP A 163 41.77 5.98 12.78
CA ASP A 163 41.50 5.96 14.21
C ASP A 163 40.02 5.68 14.46
N VAL A 164 39.76 4.90 15.51
CA VAL A 164 38.38 4.57 15.91
C VAL A 164 37.60 5.83 16.26
N GLU A 165 38.25 6.85 16.83
CA GLU A 165 37.64 8.14 17.14
C GLU A 165 37.17 8.89 15.89
N ALA A 166 37.94 8.82 14.79
CA ALA A 166 37.56 9.43 13.51
C ALA A 166 36.39 8.69 12.84
N ALA A 167 36.32 7.36 12.99
CA ALA A 167 35.25 6.53 12.41
C ALA A 167 33.98 6.46 13.27
N GLY A 168 34.09 6.69 14.58
CA GLY A 168 33.01 6.58 15.55
C GLY A 168 31.73 7.33 15.15
N PRO A 169 31.80 8.63 14.77
CA PRO A 169 30.62 9.39 14.35
C PRO A 169 29.91 8.82 13.12
N ALA A 170 30.65 8.31 12.13
CA ALA A 170 30.06 7.70 10.94
C ALA A 170 29.34 6.38 11.27
N LEU A 171 29.99 5.52 12.06
CA LEU A 171 29.43 4.25 12.52
C LEU A 171 28.18 4.47 13.38
N GLN A 172 28.20 5.47 14.26
CA GLN A 172 27.05 5.82 15.10
C GLN A 172 25.86 6.29 14.24
N ARG A 173 26.11 7.10 13.19
CA ARG A 173 25.06 7.54 12.27
C ARG A 173 24.51 6.40 11.42
N ALA A 174 25.37 5.54 10.88
CA ALA A 174 24.95 4.34 10.15
C ALA A 174 24.09 3.40 11.02
N ALA A 175 24.49 3.20 12.28
CA ALA A 175 23.69 2.47 13.26
C ALA A 175 22.36 3.17 13.58
N GLY A 176 22.36 4.50 13.70
CA GLY A 176 21.16 5.31 13.87
C GLY A 176 20.19 5.19 12.70
N TYR A 177 20.72 5.13 11.47
CA TYR A 177 19.95 4.92 10.26
C TYR A 177 19.33 3.51 10.24
N GLY A 178 20.11 2.47 10.59
CA GLY A 178 19.59 1.10 10.75
C GLY A 178 18.46 1.01 11.77
N LYS A 179 18.59 1.69 12.92
CA LYS A 179 17.51 1.77 13.93
C LYS A 179 16.27 2.49 13.40
N ALA A 180 16.43 3.55 12.62
CA ALA A 180 15.31 4.26 12.02
C ALA A 180 14.54 3.35 11.04
N LEU A 181 15.26 2.56 10.22
CA LEU A 181 14.67 1.53 9.36
C LEU A 181 13.89 0.48 10.16
N ASP A 182 14.48 -0.07 11.23
CA ASP A 182 13.83 -1.08 12.07
C ASP A 182 12.55 -0.53 12.72
N MET A 183 12.56 0.74 13.15
CA MET A 183 11.39 1.40 13.71
C MET A 183 10.32 1.67 12.65
N LEU A 184 10.72 2.09 11.45
CA LEU A 184 9.80 2.28 10.33
C LEU A 184 9.13 0.95 9.95
N GLU A 185 9.88 -0.15 9.89
CA GLU A 185 9.38 -1.50 9.62
C GLU A 185 8.41 -1.98 10.71
N ARG A 186 8.74 -1.72 11.98
CA ARG A 186 7.85 -2.05 13.10
C ARG A 186 6.53 -1.30 13.02
N ILE A 187 6.58 0.02 12.83
CA ILE A 187 5.38 0.87 12.76
C ILE A 187 4.54 0.52 11.54
N THR A 188 5.17 0.21 10.40
CA THR A 188 4.44 -0.26 9.23
C THR A 188 3.77 -1.60 9.51
N ARG A 189 4.44 -2.58 10.12
CA ARG A 189 3.78 -3.84 10.50
C ARG A 189 2.60 -3.62 11.45
N GLU A 190 2.76 -2.81 12.47
CA GLU A 190 1.72 -2.55 13.47
C GLU A 190 0.52 -1.77 12.92
N ARG A 191 0.74 -0.86 11.95
CA ARG A 191 -0.31 0.06 11.46
C ARG A 191 -0.86 -0.27 10.09
N VAL A 192 -0.09 -0.96 9.25
CA VAL A 192 -0.42 -1.22 7.84
C VAL A 192 -1.03 -2.61 7.64
N VAL A 193 -0.73 -3.58 8.53
CA VAL A 193 -1.19 -4.98 8.42
C VAL A 193 -2.58 -5.22 9.02
N ASP A 194 -3.06 -4.36 9.94
CA ASP A 194 -4.45 -4.42 10.39
C ASP A 194 -5.34 -3.51 9.54
N ASP A 195 -5.78 -4.02 8.39
CA ASP A 195 -6.91 -3.41 7.69
C ASP A 195 -8.15 -3.46 8.60
N PRO A 196 -8.74 -2.31 9.00
CA PRO A 196 -9.96 -2.32 9.80
C PRO A 196 -11.13 -3.02 9.10
N GLN A 197 -11.12 -3.15 7.76
CA GLN A 197 -12.09 -3.97 7.05
C GLN A 197 -11.79 -5.47 7.14
N GLU A 198 -10.54 -5.91 6.97
CA GLU A 198 -10.17 -7.30 7.27
C GLU A 198 -10.38 -7.67 8.74
N ALA A 199 -10.06 -6.78 9.68
CA ALA A 199 -10.34 -6.98 11.10
C ALA A 199 -11.85 -7.12 11.32
N ARG A 200 -12.68 -6.28 10.70
CA ARG A 200 -14.15 -6.42 10.70
C ARG A 200 -14.63 -7.69 9.98
N ARG A 201 -13.99 -8.13 8.88
CA ARG A 201 -14.32 -9.38 8.16
C ARG A 201 -13.96 -10.60 9.00
N ARG A 202 -12.77 -10.63 9.60
CA ARG A 202 -12.32 -11.66 10.56
C ARG A 202 -13.20 -11.69 11.81
N TRP A 203 -13.62 -10.53 12.31
CA TRP A 203 -14.55 -10.44 13.44
C TRP A 203 -15.95 -10.93 13.06
N ARG A 204 -16.48 -10.55 11.89
CA ARG A 204 -17.76 -11.07 11.35
C ARG A 204 -17.71 -12.57 11.05
N GLN A 205 -16.59 -13.10 10.59
CA GLN A 205 -16.38 -14.53 10.39
C GLN A 205 -16.33 -15.28 11.73
N ARG A 206 -15.73 -14.69 12.77
CA ARG A 206 -15.73 -15.26 14.13
C ARG A 206 -17.08 -15.16 14.85
N VAL A 207 -17.85 -14.10 14.58
CA VAL A 207 -19.17 -13.84 15.20
C VAL A 207 -20.32 -14.55 14.47
N ARG A 208 -20.05 -15.15 13.29
CA ARG A 208 -20.87 -16.27 12.79
C ARG A 208 -20.66 -17.47 13.71
N LEU A 209 -21.39 -17.46 14.83
CA LEU A 209 -21.52 -18.59 15.74
C LEU A 209 -21.74 -19.87 14.93
N PRO A 210 -21.09 -21.00 15.31
CA PRO A 210 -21.37 -22.28 14.67
C PRO A 210 -22.88 -22.51 14.73
N ARG A 211 -23.48 -22.72 13.55
CA ARG A 211 -24.90 -23.01 13.39
C ARG A 211 -25.23 -24.09 14.42
N ARG A 212 -26.01 -23.74 15.44
CA ARG A 212 -26.43 -24.64 16.53
C ARG A 212 -26.87 -25.93 15.84
N ARG A 213 -26.12 -27.03 16.00
CA ARG A 213 -26.51 -28.32 15.43
C ARG A 213 -27.94 -28.56 15.90
N GLN A 214 -28.88 -28.57 14.97
CA GLN A 214 -30.24 -28.99 15.29
C GLN A 214 -30.12 -30.38 15.90
N PRO A 215 -30.65 -30.61 17.11
CA PRO A 215 -30.70 -31.96 17.65
C PRO A 215 -31.53 -32.77 16.66
N THR A 216 -30.91 -33.74 16.00
CA THR A 216 -31.60 -34.80 15.28
C THR A 216 -32.54 -35.45 16.29
N ALA A 217 -33.84 -35.35 16.04
CA ALA A 217 -34.84 -36.01 16.86
C ALA A 217 -34.50 -37.51 16.94
N PRO A 218 -34.66 -38.14 18.12
CA PRO A 218 -34.46 -39.57 18.23
C PRO A 218 -35.48 -40.28 17.33
N GLU A 219 -34.95 -41.11 16.43
CA GLU A 219 -35.68 -42.07 15.65
C GLU A 219 -36.38 -43.01 16.62
N VAL A 220 -37.70 -42.92 16.72
CA VAL A 220 -38.51 -43.82 17.53
C VAL A 220 -38.61 -45.12 16.75
N ASP A 221 -37.79 -46.08 17.13
CA ASP A 221 -37.92 -47.47 16.70
C ASP A 221 -39.28 -48.00 17.17
N ALA A 222 -40.20 -48.13 16.21
CA ALA A 222 -41.42 -48.90 16.38
C ALA A 222 -41.05 -50.39 16.30
N SER A 223 -40.97 -51.04 17.46
CA SER A 223 -40.90 -52.49 17.58
C SER A 223 -41.51 -52.94 18.90
N THR A 224 -42.84 -53.02 18.97
CA THR A 224 -43.60 -54.21 19.43
C THR A 224 -45.08 -54.04 19.17
#